data_AF-A0A368ZBT7-F1
#
_entry.id   AF-A0A368ZBT7-F1
#
_cell.length_a   1.000
_cell.length_b   1.000
_cell.length_c   1.000
_cell.angle_alpha   90.00
_cell.angle_beta   90.00
_cell.angle_gamma   90.00
#
_symmetry.space_group_name_H-M   'P 1'
#
loop_
_entity.id
_entity.type
_entity.pdbx_description
1 polymer ?
#
loop_
_entity_poly.entity_id
_entity_poly.type
_entity_poly.pdbx_seq_one_letter_code
_entity_poly.pdbx_strand_id
1 'polypeptide(L)'
;MKLSKRHIAKTITWRIIGTLDTFLLSWFISGNIELGSQIAFMELITKMVLYYLHERIWFKSKIKSSNKRHILKTFSWRAVGTVDTFVLGWIVTGNPLIGLKIGGAEVVTKMLLYFVHEKFWYRIDFGLDKRKKRQELKDLKSGV
;
A
#
# COMPACT_ATOMS: atom_id res chain seq x y z
N MET A 1 -4.36 -4.72 -22.74
CA MET A 1 -3.76 -3.95 -21.63
C MET A 1 -2.26 -4.25 -21.57
N LYS A 2 -1.35 -3.32 -21.91
CA LYS A 2 0.10 -3.57 -21.81
C LYS A 2 0.56 -3.32 -20.36
N LEU A 3 0.79 -4.39 -19.60
CA LEU A 3 1.37 -4.30 -18.26
C LEU A 3 2.81 -3.78 -18.34
N SER A 4 3.14 -2.73 -17.57
CA SER A 4 4.52 -2.24 -17.48
C SER A 4 5.30 -3.07 -16.48
N LYS A 5 6.46 -3.59 -16.89
CA LYS A 5 7.41 -4.31 -16.02
C LYS A 5 7.72 -3.51 -14.74
N ARG A 6 7.83 -2.18 -14.87
CA ARG A 6 8.05 -1.24 -13.76
C ARG A 6 6.91 -1.25 -12.74
N HIS A 7 5.64 -1.25 -13.19
CA HIS A 7 4.49 -1.20 -12.28
C HIS A 7 4.32 -2.50 -11.50
N ILE A 8 4.60 -3.64 -12.12
CA ILE A 8 4.59 -4.94 -11.42
C ILE A 8 5.69 -4.95 -10.36
N ALA A 9 6.92 -4.58 -10.71
CA ALA A 9 8.04 -4.55 -9.76
C ALA A 9 7.79 -3.58 -8.59
N LYS A 10 7.26 -2.38 -8.86
CA LYS A 10 6.84 -1.43 -7.81
C LYS A 10 5.80 -2.04 -6.87
N THR A 11 4.83 -2.77 -7.41
CA THR A 11 3.77 -3.40 -6.61
C THR A 11 4.35 -4.49 -5.72
N ILE A 12 5.17 -5.40 -6.27
CA ILE A 12 5.79 -6.49 -5.51
C ILE A 12 6.69 -5.93 -4.41
N THR A 13 7.58 -4.99 -4.76
CA THR A 13 8.49 -4.36 -3.77
C THR A 13 7.73 -3.65 -2.67
N TRP A 14 6.65 -2.93 -3.01
CA TRP A 14 5.81 -2.28 -2.00
C TRP A 14 5.12 -3.29 -1.08
N ARG A 15 4.65 -4.43 -1.61
CA ARG A 15 4.02 -5.48 -0.79
C ARG A 15 5.01 -6.08 0.21
N ILE A 16 6.24 -6.36 -0.24
CA ILE A 16 7.29 -6.88 0.64
C ILE A 16 7.60 -5.88 1.76
N ILE A 17 7.85 -4.61 1.41
CA ILE A 17 8.18 -3.56 2.39
C ILE A 17 7.04 -3.34 3.39
N GLY A 18 5.79 -3.28 2.90
CA GLY A 18 4.63 -3.04 3.76
C GLY A 18 4.34 -4.20 4.71
N THR A 19 4.49 -5.45 4.28
CA THR A 19 4.31 -6.62 5.15
C THR A 19 5.43 -6.72 6.18
N LEU A 20 6.68 -6.43 5.77
CA LEU A 20 7.81 -6.35 6.70
C LEU A 20 7.63 -5.25 7.75
N ASP A 21 7.12 -4.08 7.35
CA ASP A 21 6.83 -2.98 8.28
C ASP A 21 5.82 -3.39 9.34
N THR A 22 4.67 -3.98 8.95
CA THR A 22 3.68 -4.49 9.92
C THR A 22 4.31 -5.53 10.85
N PHE A 23 5.07 -6.48 10.31
CA PHE A 23 5.75 -7.51 11.11
C PHE A 23 6.70 -6.89 12.13
N LEU A 24 7.58 -5.99 11.70
CA LEU A 24 8.58 -5.35 12.55
C LEU A 24 7.94 -4.46 13.62
N LEU A 25 6.93 -3.67 13.26
CA LEU A 25 6.18 -2.86 14.21
C LEU A 25 5.47 -3.73 15.25
N SER A 26 4.80 -4.78 14.78
CA SER A 26 4.05 -5.68 15.66
C SER A 26 4.98 -6.42 16.60
N TRP A 27 6.13 -6.92 16.11
CA TRP A 27 7.15 -7.54 16.95
C TRP A 27 7.74 -6.55 17.95
N PHE A 28 8.14 -5.35 17.51
CA PHE A 28 8.74 -4.34 18.37
C PHE A 28 7.79 -3.86 19.48
N ILE A 29 6.51 -3.67 19.16
CA ILE A 29 5.52 -3.16 20.12
C ILE A 29 5.01 -4.28 21.06
N SER A 30 4.82 -5.50 20.55
CA SER A 30 4.34 -6.62 21.38
C SER A 30 5.44 -7.33 22.15
N GLY A 31 6.71 -7.17 21.75
CA GLY A 31 7.84 -7.90 22.30
C GLY A 31 7.92 -9.37 21.87
N ASN A 32 7.00 -9.85 21.03
CA ASN A 32 6.92 -11.26 20.63
C ASN A 32 6.90 -11.41 19.09
N ILE A 33 7.87 -12.15 18.57
CA ILE A 33 8.04 -12.40 17.14
C ILE A 33 6.91 -13.24 16.55
N GLU A 34 6.32 -14.15 17.34
CA GLU A 34 5.20 -14.99 16.94
C GLU A 34 3.95 -14.14 16.71
N LEU A 35 3.63 -13.24 17.66
CA LEU A 35 2.51 -12.30 17.52
C LEU A 35 2.73 -11.37 16.32
N GLY A 36 3.96 -10.89 16.12
CA GLY A 36 4.30 -10.08 14.95
C GLY A 36 4.07 -10.82 13.63
N SER A 37 4.44 -12.10 13.57
CA SER A 37 4.23 -12.95 12.38
C SER A 37 2.75 -13.20 12.12
N GLN A 38 2.00 -13.52 13.18
CA GLN A 38 0.55 -13.74 13.10
C GLN A 38 -0.18 -12.50 12.60
N ILE A 39 0.12 -11.32 13.14
CA ILE A 39 -0.51 -10.06 12.71
C ILE A 39 -0.18 -9.77 11.24
N ALA A 40 1.08 -9.88 10.84
CA ALA A 40 1.48 -9.62 9.45
C ALA A 40 0.82 -10.59 8.45
N PHE A 41 0.71 -11.87 8.81
CA PHE A 41 0.04 -12.87 7.99
C PHE A 41 -1.47 -12.63 7.90
N MET A 42 -2.12 -12.39 9.05
CA MET A 42 -3.55 -12.09 9.10
C MET A 42 -3.87 -10.84 8.30
N GLU A 43 -3.08 -9.77 8.44
CA GLU A 43 -3.23 -8.52 7.68
C GLU A 43 -3.19 -8.77 6.17
N LEU A 44 -2.26 -9.60 5.71
CA LEU A 44 -2.13 -9.91 4.29
C LEU A 44 -3.40 -10.56 3.73
N ILE A 45 -4.01 -11.48 4.49
CA ILE A 45 -5.24 -12.16 4.08
C ILE A 45 -6.47 -11.25 4.23
N THR A 46 -6.64 -10.59 5.38
CA THR A 46 -7.80 -9.72 5.64
C THR A 46 -7.85 -8.56 4.67
N LYS A 47 -6.73 -7.86 4.40
CA LYS A 47 -6.76 -6.73 3.47
C LYS A 47 -7.08 -7.16 2.04
N MET A 48 -6.76 -8.38 1.61
CA MET A 48 -7.20 -8.88 0.31
C MET A 48 -8.73 -9.04 0.27
N VAL A 49 -9.31 -9.67 1.29
CA VAL A 49 -10.76 -9.88 1.40
C VAL A 49 -11.50 -8.55 1.54
N LEU A 50 -11.06 -7.69 2.47
CA LEU A 50 -11.66 -6.38 2.71
C LEU A 50 -11.56 -5.47 1.48
N TYR A 51 -10.44 -5.49 0.74
CA TYR A 51 -10.32 -4.69 -0.48
C TYR A 51 -11.30 -5.15 -1.54
N TYR A 52 -11.45 -6.46 -1.73
CA TYR A 52 -12.44 -7.00 -2.65
C TYR A 52 -13.85 -6.57 -2.25
N LEU A 53 -14.23 -6.72 -0.98
CA LEU A 53 -15.55 -6.30 -0.48
C LEU A 53 -15.78 -4.80 -0.61
N HIS A 54 -14.79 -3.99 -0.25
CA HIS A 54 -14.80 -2.53 -0.42
C HIS A 54 -15.09 -2.17 -1.87
N GLU A 55 -14.42 -2.84 -2.81
CA GLU A 55 -14.60 -2.54 -4.22
C GLU A 55 -15.96 -2.98 -4.77
N ARG A 56 -16.51 -4.09 -4.25
CA ARG A 56 -17.88 -4.54 -4.58
C ARG A 56 -18.93 -3.58 -4.05
N ILE A 57 -18.75 -3.01 -2.86
CA ILE A 57 -19.63 -1.97 -2.31
C ILE A 57 -19.55 -0.72 -3.18
N TRP A 58 -18.35 -0.30 -3.56
CA TRP A 58 -18.14 0.87 -4.41
C TRP A 58 -18.57 0.71 -5.86
N PHE A 59 -18.63 -0.51 -6.36
CA PHE A 59 -19.22 -0.81 -7.68
C PHE A 59 -20.72 -0.52 -7.72
N LYS A 60 -21.43 -0.72 -6.60
CA LYS A 60 -22.88 -0.46 -6.48
C LYS A 60 -23.23 1.01 -6.21
N SER A 61 -22.24 1.90 -6.05
CA SER A 61 -22.51 3.30 -5.67
C SER A 61 -23.06 4.11 -6.84
N LYS A 62 -24.03 5.00 -6.56
CA LYS A 62 -24.68 5.87 -7.55
C LYS A 62 -23.93 7.18 -7.82
N ILE A 63 -22.70 7.33 -7.31
CA ILE A 63 -21.92 8.57 -7.43
C ILE A 63 -21.44 8.72 -8.89
N LYS A 64 -22.10 9.60 -9.65
CA LYS A 64 -21.79 9.84 -11.07
C LYS A 64 -20.45 10.57 -11.28
N SER A 65 -20.03 11.41 -10.34
CA SER A 65 -18.78 12.17 -10.53
C SER A 65 -17.56 11.32 -10.17
N SER A 66 -16.70 11.12 -11.17
CA SER A 66 -15.49 10.30 -11.05
C SER A 66 -14.56 10.81 -9.94
N ASN A 67 -14.27 12.12 -9.91
CA ASN A 67 -13.34 12.71 -8.95
C ASN A 67 -13.80 12.55 -7.49
N LYS A 68 -15.09 12.80 -7.20
CA LYS A 68 -15.61 12.62 -5.83
C LYS A 68 -15.56 11.15 -5.43
N ARG A 69 -15.90 10.24 -6.34
CA ARG A 69 -15.82 8.79 -6.10
C ARG A 69 -14.39 8.36 -5.75
N HIS A 70 -13.38 8.82 -6.49
CA HIS A 70 -11.98 8.44 -6.22
C HIS A 70 -11.47 8.95 -4.86
N ILE A 71 -11.80 10.20 -4.51
CA ILE A 71 -11.41 10.78 -3.22
C ILE A 71 -12.06 9.98 -2.08
N LEU A 72 -13.38 9.79 -2.13
CA LEU A 72 -14.13 9.06 -1.10
C LEU A 72 -13.69 7.58 -0.99
N LYS A 73 -13.40 6.92 -2.11
CA LYS A 73 -12.82 5.58 -2.12
C LYS A 73 -11.49 5.51 -1.38
N THR A 74 -10.64 6.51 -1.58
CA THR A 74 -9.32 6.58 -0.94
C THR A 74 -9.46 6.74 0.56
N PHE A 75 -10.26 7.70 1.03
CA PHE A 75 -10.50 7.91 2.46
C PHE A 75 -11.18 6.71 3.13
N SER A 76 -12.21 6.14 2.49
CA SER A 76 -12.88 4.96 3.03
C SER A 76 -11.96 3.74 3.12
N TRP A 77 -11.10 3.51 2.12
CA TRP A 77 -10.13 2.42 2.19
C TRP A 77 -9.11 2.62 3.31
N ARG A 78 -8.65 3.86 3.52
CA ARG A 78 -7.73 4.18 4.64
C ARG A 78 -8.38 3.92 5.99
N ALA A 79 -9.63 4.34 6.18
CA ALA A 79 -10.36 4.08 7.42
C ALA A 79 -10.53 2.57 7.69
N VAL A 80 -11.00 1.81 6.69
CA VAL A 80 -11.19 0.35 6.82
C VAL A 80 -9.86 -0.35 7.11
N GLY A 81 -8.80 0.02 6.38
CA GLY A 81 -7.49 -0.61 6.55
C GLY A 81 -6.82 -0.32 7.89
N THR A 82 -7.03 0.87 8.49
CA THR A 82 -6.51 1.20 9.82
C THR A 82 -7.31 0.50 10.93
N VAL A 83 -8.62 0.44 10.79
CA VAL A 83 -9.48 -0.30 11.73
C VAL A 83 -9.15 -1.78 11.72
N ASP A 84 -8.92 -2.37 10.54
CA ASP A 84 -8.51 -3.76 10.40
C ASP A 84 -7.21 -4.06 11.18
N THR A 85 -6.15 -3.29 10.96
CA THR A 85 -4.88 -3.47 11.71
C THR A 85 -5.09 -3.32 13.22
N PHE A 86 -5.85 -2.32 13.66
CA PHE A 86 -6.16 -2.14 15.08
C PHE A 86 -6.86 -3.37 15.68
N VAL A 87 -7.91 -3.86 15.01
CA VAL A 87 -8.70 -5.00 15.46
C VAL A 87 -7.85 -6.27 15.47
N LEU A 88 -7.06 -6.51 14.41
CA LEU A 88 -6.16 -7.66 14.36
C LEU A 88 -5.11 -7.60 15.47
N GLY A 89 -4.48 -6.44 15.67
CA GLY A 89 -3.53 -6.25 16.75
C GLY A 89 -4.16 -6.49 18.12
N TRP A 90 -5.40 -6.03 18.35
CA TRP A 90 -6.12 -6.31 19.59
C TRP A 90 -6.41 -7.81 19.74
N ILE A 91 -7.03 -8.46 18.74
CA ILE A 91 -7.43 -9.87 18.82
C ILE A 91 -6.21 -10.76 19.07
N VAL A 92 -5.11 -10.53 18.37
CA VAL A 92 -3.91 -11.37 18.47
C VAL A 92 -3.19 -11.15 19.80
N THR A 93 -3.12 -9.91 20.29
CA THR A 93 -2.37 -9.60 21.52
C THR A 93 -3.20 -9.67 22.80
N GLY A 94 -4.54 -9.74 22.68
CA GLY A 94 -5.48 -9.62 23.79
C GLY A 94 -5.56 -8.21 24.41
N ASN A 95 -4.78 -7.24 23.93
CA ASN A 95 -4.70 -5.90 24.51
C ASN A 95 -5.04 -4.81 23.48
N PRO A 96 -6.14 -4.05 23.68
CA PRO A 96 -6.55 -3.00 22.74
C PRO A 96 -5.54 -1.86 22.64
N LEU A 97 -4.77 -1.58 23.69
CA LEU A 97 -3.75 -0.53 23.67
C LEU A 97 -2.57 -0.91 22.77
N ILE A 98 -2.21 -2.20 22.70
CA ILE A 98 -1.17 -2.69 21.79
C ILE A 98 -1.67 -2.61 20.34
N GLY A 99 -2.90 -3.07 20.08
CA GLY A 99 -3.52 -2.92 18.76
C GLY A 99 -3.58 -1.46 18.28
N LEU A 100 -3.91 -0.52 19.18
CA LEU A 100 -3.94 0.91 18.85
C LEU A 100 -2.55 1.45 18.52
N LYS A 101 -1.53 1.07 19.28
CA LYS A 101 -0.13 1.46 19.00
C LYS A 101 0.33 0.94 17.65
N ILE A 102 0.03 -0.33 17.32
CA ILE A 102 0.39 -0.93 16.03
C ILE A 102 -0.35 -0.22 14.89
N GLY A 103 -1.67 -0.10 14.97
CA GLY A 103 -2.48 0.55 13.93
C GLY A 103 -2.12 2.03 13.72
N GLY A 104 -1.82 2.76 14.79
CA GLY A 104 -1.36 4.15 14.71
C GLY A 104 0.04 4.27 14.10
N ALA A 105 0.99 3.45 14.56
CA ALA A 105 2.35 3.44 14.02
C ALA A 105 2.36 3.09 12.53
N GLU A 106 1.60 2.08 12.12
CA GLU A 106 1.50 1.62 10.73
C GLU A 106 1.13 2.76 9.78
N VAL A 107 0.16 3.61 10.16
CA VAL A 107 -0.29 4.71 9.29
C VAL A 107 0.87 5.67 9.01
N VAL A 108 1.62 6.01 10.05
CA VAL A 108 2.75 6.95 9.95
C VAL A 108 3.92 6.32 9.19
N THR A 109 4.32 5.10 9.55
CA THR A 109 5.45 4.41 8.91
C THR A 109 5.17 4.13 7.44
N LYS A 110 3.99 3.60 7.08
CA LYS A 110 3.66 3.32 5.67
C LYS A 110 3.59 4.60 4.83
N MET A 111 3.20 5.74 5.39
CA MET A 111 3.28 7.02 4.66
C MET A 111 4.73 7.40 4.35
N LEU A 112 5.62 7.34 5.34
CA LEU A 112 7.05 7.64 5.17
C LEU A 112 7.73 6.66 4.21
N LEU A 113 7.51 5.36 4.41
CA LEU A 113 8.08 4.30 3.57
C LEU A 113 7.58 4.41 2.12
N TYR A 114 6.30 4.72 1.90
CA TYR A 114 5.78 4.89 0.55
C TYR A 114 6.43 6.08 -0.16
N PHE A 115 6.61 7.20 0.53
CA PHE A 115 7.29 8.37 -0.04
C PHE A 115 8.74 8.04 -0.43
N VAL A 116 9.48 7.38 0.47
CA VAL A 116 10.87 6.95 0.19
C VAL A 116 10.92 5.95 -0.97
N HIS A 117 10.00 4.97 -1.00
CA HIS A 117 9.88 3.98 -2.07
C HIS A 117 9.63 4.65 -3.43
N GLU A 118 8.70 5.59 -3.49
CA GLU A 118 8.40 6.32 -4.72
C GLU A 118 9.61 7.14 -5.18
N LYS A 119 10.29 7.82 -4.26
CA LYS A 119 11.49 8.62 -4.55
C LYS A 119 12.66 7.76 -5.02
N PHE A 120 12.82 6.57 -4.44
CA PHE A 120 13.80 5.58 -4.89
C PHE A 120 13.50 5.13 -6.32
N TRP A 121 12.25 4.73 -6.60
CA TRP A 121 11.84 4.33 -7.93
C TRP A 121 11.96 5.46 -8.97
N TYR A 122 11.70 6.71 -8.59
CA TYR A 122 11.88 7.86 -9.47
C TYR A 122 13.32 7.97 -10.02
N ARG A 123 14.32 7.57 -9.22
CA ARG A 123 15.74 7.60 -9.62
C ARG A 123 16.16 6.44 -10.52
N ILE A 124 15.34 5.39 -10.63
CA ILE A 124 15.67 4.18 -11.38
C ILE A 124 14.99 4.23 -12.74
N ASP A 125 15.73 3.97 -13.82
CA ASP A 125 15.22 3.99 -15.21
C ASP A 125 14.52 2.69 -15.65
N PHE A 126 14.39 1.72 -14.74
CA PHE A 126 13.87 0.40 -15.04
C PHE A 126 12.47 0.47 -15.69
N GLY A 127 12.36 -0.13 -16.88
CA GLY A 127 11.13 -0.22 -17.66
C GLY A 127 10.68 1.10 -18.33
N LEU A 128 11.57 2.10 -18.43
CA LEU A 128 11.30 3.39 -19.10
C LEU A 128 11.81 3.45 -20.55
N ASP A 129 12.21 2.34 -21.17
CA ASP A 129 12.82 2.28 -22.51
C ASP A 129 12.04 3.07 -23.58
N LYS A 130 10.71 3.04 -23.50
CA LYS A 130 9.85 3.80 -24.43
C LYS A 130 9.87 5.31 -24.21
N ARG A 131 10.10 5.78 -22.98
CA ARG A 131 10.20 7.21 -22.66
C ARG A 131 11.54 7.77 -23.11
N LYS A 132 12.65 7.04 -22.89
CA LYS A 132 13.98 7.38 -23.43
C LYS A 132 13.95 7.46 -24.96
N LYS A 133 13.48 6.40 -25.63
CA LYS A 133 13.41 6.35 -27.09
C LYS A 133 12.54 7.47 -27.71
N ARG A 134 11.47 7.89 -27.02
CA ARG A 134 10.59 8.98 -27.47
C ARG A 134 11.17 10.37 -27.20
N GLN A 135 12.03 10.51 -26.20
CA GLN A 135 12.81 11.71 -25.92
C GLN A 135 13.91 11.86 -26.98
N GLU A 136 14.70 10.80 -27.22
CA GLU A 136 15.71 10.76 -28.29
C GLU A 136 15.11 11.08 -29.67
N LEU A 137 13.95 10.51 -30.01
CA LEU A 137 13.24 10.82 -31.25
C LEU A 137 12.72 12.26 -31.34
N LYS A 138 12.46 12.93 -30.21
CA LYS A 138 12.09 14.35 -30.18
C LYS A 138 13.32 15.22 -30.38
N ASP A 139 14.40 14.92 -29.66
CA ASP A 139 15.66 15.67 -29.71
C ASP A 139 16.26 15.61 -31.13
N LEU A 140 16.16 14.45 -31.81
CA LEU A 140 16.53 14.27 -33.22
C LEU A 140 15.65 15.07 -34.20
N LYS A 141 14.38 15.32 -33.88
CA LYS A 141 13.44 16.07 -34.74
C LYS A 141 13.47 17.57 -34.51
N SER A 142 13.95 18.03 -33.35
CA SER A 142 14.14 19.44 -33.03
C SER A 142 15.52 19.99 -33.41
N GLY A 143 16.43 19.12 -33.86
CA GLY A 143 17.78 19.47 -34.34
C GLY A 143 17.91 19.62 -35.86
N VAL A 144 16.79 19.76 -36.58
CA VAL A 144 16.71 20.08 -38.02
C VAL A 144 15.87 21.33 -38.20
#